data_AF-A0A938N1H3-F1
#
_entry.id   AF-A0A938N1H3-F1
#
_cell.length_a   1.000
_cell.length_b   1.000
_cell.length_c   1.000
_cell.angle_alpha   90.00
_cell.angle_beta   90.00
_cell.angle_gamma   90.00
#
_symmetry.space_group_name_H-M   'P 1'
#
loop_
_entity.id
_entity.type
_entity.pdbx_description
1 polymer ?
#
loop_
_entity_poly.entity_id
_entity_poly.type
_entity_poly.pdbx_seq_one_letter_code
_entity_poly.pdbx_strand_id
1 'polypeptide(L)'
;MSARRLELEMFHDGELDASASARVAERLLWDRAAREGLREVARLDGLVRDGLTAEPARRSAPAGARAWAVLAGLAAAVALLAWSWGGVRGRSTPTAAGTGADDGPVLRVIASWPVTGGVAMPESPPEAWDPARLEEMLARGEAVAALSFVEGQKGADRSAALVRIGRARLAADTSRRILDAMPAAMQIEACRAWADDPALRPVAFERLATLRDDPTVVAQVRELLAELAGRADLSAWVRSYLGKGPA
;
A
#
# COMPACT_ATOMS: atom_id res chain seq x y z
N MET A 1 -10.46 -22.21 -12.12
CA MET A 1 -9.53 -21.42 -11.29
C MET A 1 -9.03 -22.33 -10.16
N SER A 2 -7.73 -22.39 -9.88
CA SER A 2 -7.24 -23.23 -8.78
C SER A 2 -7.54 -22.56 -7.43
N ALA A 3 -7.89 -23.35 -6.39
CA ALA A 3 -8.19 -22.82 -5.06
C ALA A 3 -7.04 -21.96 -4.49
N ARG A 4 -5.79 -22.32 -4.82
CA ARG A 4 -4.60 -21.54 -4.44
C ARG A 4 -4.53 -20.15 -5.07
N ARG A 5 -5.03 -19.99 -6.29
CA ARG A 5 -5.03 -18.68 -6.96
C ARG A 5 -6.07 -17.76 -6.33
N LEU A 6 -7.27 -18.26 -6.06
CA LEU A 6 -8.32 -17.52 -5.38
C LEU A 6 -7.86 -17.01 -4.00
N GLU A 7 -7.18 -17.86 -3.23
CA GLU A 7 -6.66 -17.47 -1.91
C GLU A 7 -5.61 -16.34 -1.99
N LEU A 8 -4.78 -16.31 -3.04
CA LEU A 8 -3.82 -15.22 -3.26
C LEU A 8 -4.49 -13.94 -3.75
N GLU A 9 -5.55 -14.04 -4.54
CA GLU A 9 -6.40 -12.91 -4.96
C GLU A 9 -7.07 -12.28 -3.72
N MET A 10 -7.76 -13.08 -2.90
CA MET A 10 -8.36 -12.62 -1.65
C MET A 10 -7.33 -12.01 -0.67
N PHE A 11 -6.11 -12.58 -0.62
CA PHE A 11 -5.03 -11.99 0.19
C PHE A 11 -4.56 -10.64 -0.37
N HIS A 12 -4.47 -10.50 -1.69
CA HIS A 12 -4.09 -9.25 -2.35
C HIS A 12 -5.12 -8.14 -2.11
N ASP A 13 -6.40 -8.51 -2.18
CA ASP A 13 -7.54 -7.59 -2.03
C ASP A 13 -7.86 -7.29 -0.55
N GLY A 14 -7.22 -7.99 0.39
CA GLY A 14 -7.43 -7.81 1.83
C GLY A 14 -8.75 -8.41 2.33
N GLU A 15 -9.33 -9.36 1.60
CA GLU A 15 -10.61 -10.01 1.92
C GLU A 15 -10.47 -11.19 2.89
N LEU A 16 -9.24 -11.61 3.21
CA LEU A 16 -8.98 -12.67 4.18
C LEU A 16 -9.08 -12.16 5.62
N ASP A 17 -9.65 -12.99 6.49
CA ASP A 17 -9.56 -12.77 7.93
C ASP A 17 -8.10 -12.79 8.42
N ALA A 18 -7.84 -12.25 9.62
CA ALA A 18 -6.50 -12.12 10.16
C ALA A 18 -5.74 -13.47 10.26
N SER A 19 -6.45 -14.56 10.57
CA SER A 19 -5.85 -15.89 10.70
C SER A 19 -5.46 -16.47 9.34
N ALA A 20 -6.34 -16.34 8.35
CA ALA A 20 -6.07 -16.73 6.97
C ALA A 20 -4.96 -15.90 6.33
N SER A 21 -4.98 -14.58 6.56
CA SER A 21 -3.95 -13.66 6.10
C SER A 21 -2.56 -14.01 6.65
N ALA A 22 -2.46 -14.32 7.95
CA ALA A 22 -1.20 -14.75 8.56
C ALA A 22 -0.64 -16.05 7.94
N ARG A 23 -1.50 -17.05 7.66
CA ARG A 23 -1.07 -18.30 7.01
C ARG A 23 -0.56 -18.08 5.59
N VAL A 24 -1.22 -17.22 4.82
CA VAL A 24 -0.77 -16.88 3.47
C VAL A 24 0.54 -16.11 3.52
N ALA A 25 0.69 -15.15 4.43
CA ALA A 25 1.92 -14.39 4.65
C ALA A 25 3.10 -15.30 5.02
N GLU A 26 2.91 -16.23 5.95
CA GLU A 26 3.93 -17.22 6.33
C GLU A 26 4.34 -18.09 5.13
N ARG A 27 3.37 -18.57 4.35
CA ARG A 27 3.64 -19.36 3.15
C ARG A 27 4.44 -18.58 2.10
N LEU A 28 4.18 -17.28 1.95
CA LEU A 28 4.91 -16.43 1.00
C LEU A 28 6.40 -16.29 1.35
N LEU A 29 6.80 -16.47 2.61
CA LEU A 29 8.21 -16.43 3.01
C LEU A 29 9.00 -17.58 2.37
N TRP A 30 8.40 -18.77 2.32
CA TRP A 30 9.11 -20.00 1.99
C TRP A 30 8.75 -20.56 0.61
N ASP A 31 7.56 -20.26 0.08
CA ASP A 31 7.08 -20.76 -1.20
C ASP A 31 7.34 -19.74 -2.33
N ARG A 32 8.29 -20.09 -3.22
CA ARG A 32 8.59 -19.29 -4.42
C ARG A 32 7.41 -19.22 -5.39
N ALA A 33 6.69 -20.32 -5.59
CA ALA A 33 5.56 -20.37 -6.52
C ALA A 33 4.40 -19.50 -6.02
N ALA A 34 4.17 -19.44 -4.70
CA ALA A 34 3.19 -18.53 -4.10
C ALA A 34 3.56 -17.06 -4.33
N ARG A 35 4.85 -16.69 -4.20
CA ARG A 35 5.33 -15.33 -4.48
C ARG A 35 5.17 -14.95 -5.95
N GLU A 36 5.50 -15.85 -6.87
CA GLU A 36 5.31 -15.63 -8.30
C GLU A 36 3.81 -15.49 -8.64
N GLY A 37 2.95 -16.30 -8.02
CA GLY A 37 1.49 -16.18 -8.14
C GLY A 37 0.96 -14.82 -7.66
N LEU A 38 1.41 -14.33 -6.51
CA LEU A 38 0.99 -13.03 -5.98
C LEU A 38 1.45 -11.86 -6.86
N ARG A 39 2.68 -11.94 -7.43
CA ARG A 39 3.17 -10.94 -8.39
C ARG A 39 2.31 -10.91 -9.65
N GLU A 40 1.88 -12.07 -10.13
CA GLU A 40 1.01 -12.16 -11.31
C GLU A 40 -0.37 -11.55 -11.04
N VAL A 41 -0.96 -11.80 -9.86
CA VAL A 41 -2.21 -11.15 -9.43
C VAL A 41 -2.05 -9.63 -9.43
N ALA A 42 -1.02 -9.11 -8.76
CA ALA A 42 -0.76 -7.67 -8.68
C ALA A 42 -0.50 -7.04 -10.07
N ARG A 43 0.16 -7.78 -10.98
CA ARG A 43 0.38 -7.34 -12.37
C ARG A 43 -0.93 -7.22 -13.14
N LEU A 44 -1.81 -8.21 -13.02
CA LEU A 44 -3.12 -8.20 -13.68
C LEU A 44 -4.01 -7.08 -13.16
N ASP A 45 -4.04 -6.86 -11.84
CA ASP A 45 -4.77 -5.73 -11.24
C ASP A 45 -4.24 -4.38 -11.74
N GLY A 46 -2.92 -4.24 -11.84
CA GLY A 46 -2.29 -3.06 -12.44
C GLY A 46 -2.77 -2.80 -13.87
N LEU A 47 -2.80 -3.83 -14.73
CA LEU A 47 -3.29 -3.69 -16.11
C LEU A 47 -4.77 -3.30 -16.17
N VAL A 48 -5.61 -3.84 -15.28
CA VAL A 48 -7.03 -3.48 -15.20
C VAL A 48 -7.17 -2.02 -14.76
N ARG A 49 -6.44 -1.61 -13.72
CA ARG A 49 -6.43 -0.23 -13.23
C ARG A 49 -5.95 0.76 -14.27
N ASP A 50 -4.88 0.43 -14.99
CA ASP A 50 -4.37 1.26 -16.08
C ASP A 50 -5.41 1.36 -17.21
N GLY A 51 -6.10 0.28 -17.54
CA GLY A 51 -7.20 0.29 -18.50
C GLY A 51 -8.41 1.12 -18.08
N LEU A 52 -8.72 1.16 -16.78
CA LEU A 52 -9.82 1.94 -16.21
C LEU A 52 -9.47 3.42 -16.02
N THR A 53 -8.21 3.73 -15.74
CA THR A 53 -7.74 5.10 -15.48
C THR A 53 -7.15 5.79 -16.71
N ALA A 54 -6.85 5.04 -17.78
CA ALA A 54 -6.52 5.61 -19.06
C ALA A 54 -7.67 6.52 -19.52
N GLU A 55 -7.44 7.83 -19.43
CA GLU A 55 -8.31 8.84 -20.00
C GLU A 55 -8.60 8.41 -21.44
N PRO A 56 -9.88 8.33 -21.88
CA PRO A 56 -10.16 7.97 -23.25
C PRO A 56 -9.52 9.06 -24.10
N ALA A 57 -8.34 8.76 -24.64
CA ALA A 57 -7.57 9.68 -25.45
C ALA A 57 -8.56 10.26 -26.44
N ARG A 58 -8.74 11.60 -26.39
CA ARG A 58 -9.63 12.34 -27.27
C ARG A 58 -9.22 12.01 -28.69
N ARG A 59 -9.80 10.94 -29.24
CA ARG A 59 -9.69 10.56 -30.64
C ARG A 59 -10.53 11.57 -31.37
N SER A 60 -9.86 12.62 -31.83
CA SER A 60 -10.29 13.44 -32.95
C SER A 60 -10.88 12.51 -34.03
N ALA A 61 -12.16 12.71 -34.34
CA ALA A 61 -13.04 11.83 -35.12
C ALA A 61 -12.61 11.66 -36.61
N PRO A 62 -13.21 10.76 -37.44
CA PRO A 62 -14.66 10.72 -37.72
C PRO A 62 -15.33 9.34 -37.64
N ALA A 63 -16.66 9.40 -37.61
CA ALA A 63 -17.63 8.32 -37.47
C ALA A 63 -17.64 7.31 -38.63
N GLY A 64 -18.07 6.08 -38.33
CA GLY A 64 -18.61 5.14 -39.31
C GLY A 64 -18.10 3.71 -39.18
N ALA A 65 -19.00 2.79 -38.83
CA ALA A 65 -18.91 1.33 -39.00
C ALA A 65 -18.03 0.49 -38.05
N ARG A 66 -16.94 0.96 -37.44
CA ARG A 66 -16.07 0.07 -36.63
C ARG A 66 -16.46 -0.12 -35.16
N ALA A 67 -17.25 0.79 -34.59
CA ALA A 67 -17.63 0.72 -33.16
C ALA A 67 -18.61 -0.43 -32.83
N TRP A 68 -19.42 -0.85 -33.80
CA TRP A 68 -20.39 -1.93 -33.60
C TRP A 68 -19.76 -3.33 -33.59
N ALA A 69 -18.63 -3.52 -34.28
CA ALA A 69 -17.94 -4.82 -34.30
C ALA A 69 -17.29 -5.18 -32.95
N VAL A 70 -16.81 -4.18 -32.20
CA VAL A 70 -16.17 -4.41 -30.89
C VAL A 70 -17.22 -4.65 -29.80
N LEU A 71 -18.34 -3.93 -29.82
CA LEU A 71 -19.45 -4.16 -28.88
C LEU A 71 -20.15 -5.50 -29.12
N ALA A 72 -20.28 -5.93 -30.39
CA ALA A 72 -20.79 -7.26 -30.72
C ALA A 72 -19.85 -8.38 -30.23
N GLY A 73 -18.53 -8.19 -30.30
CA GLY A 73 -17.55 -9.15 -29.77
C GLY A 73 -17.61 -9.30 -28.25
N LEU A 74 -17.80 -8.20 -27.53
CA LEU A 74 -17.88 -8.19 -26.07
C LEU A 74 -19.21 -8.78 -25.55
N ALA A 75 -20.33 -8.52 -26.23
CA ALA A 75 -21.62 -9.13 -25.91
C ALA A 75 -21.62 -10.65 -26.17
N ALA A 76 -20.95 -11.12 -27.23
CA ALA A 76 -20.82 -12.55 -27.52
C ALA A 76 -19.94 -13.29 -26.49
N ALA A 77 -18.87 -12.65 -26.00
CA ALA A 77 -18.02 -13.21 -24.94
C ALA A 77 -18.76 -13.34 -23.60
N VAL A 78 -19.60 -12.36 -23.24
CA VAL A 78 -20.41 -12.40 -22.02
C VAL A 78 -21.54 -13.43 -22.13
N ALA A 79 -22.16 -13.58 -23.30
CA ALA A 79 -23.21 -14.58 -23.51
C ALA A 79 -22.68 -16.04 -23.45
N LEU A 80 -21.46 -16.28 -23.93
CA LEU A 80 -20.81 -17.61 -23.85
C LEU A 80 -20.42 -17.99 -22.42
N LEU A 81 -20.05 -17.02 -21.58
CA LEU A 81 -19.79 -17.25 -20.16
C LEU A 81 -21.08 -17.57 -19.38
N ALA A 82 -22.18 -16.88 -19.68
CA ALA A 82 -23.47 -17.09 -19.03
C ALA A 82 -24.10 -18.46 -19.34
N TRP A 83 -23.87 -19.01 -20.54
CA TRP A 83 -24.39 -20.34 -20.91
C TRP A 83 -23.64 -21.49 -20.24
N SER A 84 -22.40 -21.29 -19.82
CA SER A 84 -21.58 -22.34 -19.17
C SER A 84 -21.95 -22.61 -17.70
N TRP A 85 -22.82 -21.79 -17.09
CA TRP A 85 -23.19 -21.88 -15.66
C TRP A 85 -24.59 -22.44 -15.41
N GLY A 86 -25.35 -22.78 -16.46
CA GLY A 86 -26.72 -23.29 -16.37
C GLY A 86 -26.87 -24.79 -16.09
N GLY A 87 -25.99 -25.41 -15.29
CA GLY A 87 -25.92 -26.87 -15.26
C GLY A 87 -25.36 -27.55 -14.02
N VAL A 88 -25.67 -27.12 -12.79
CA VAL A 88 -25.57 -28.02 -11.62
C VAL A 88 -26.73 -27.79 -10.66
N ARG A 89 -27.82 -28.52 -10.88
CA ARG A 89 -28.82 -28.83 -9.84
C ARG A 89 -28.30 -30.02 -9.04
N GLY A 90 -27.77 -29.76 -7.85
CA GLY A 90 -27.31 -30.78 -6.90
C GLY A 90 -28.03 -30.64 -5.56
N ARG A 91 -29.10 -31.40 -5.41
CA ARG A 91 -29.95 -31.56 -4.23
C ARG A 91 -29.11 -32.05 -3.03
N SER A 92 -29.13 -31.33 -1.91
CA SER A 92 -28.69 -31.86 -0.61
C SER A 92 -29.74 -31.50 0.44
N THR A 93 -30.43 -32.53 0.93
CA THR A 93 -31.37 -32.52 2.04
C THR A 93 -30.65 -32.28 3.38
N PRO A 94 -31.33 -31.72 4.39
CA PRO A 94 -30.76 -31.45 5.70
C PRO A 94 -30.85 -32.70 6.60
N THR A 95 -29.92 -32.86 7.53
CA THR A 95 -30.13 -33.68 8.73
C THR A 95 -29.62 -32.92 9.93
N ALA A 96 -30.49 -32.88 10.93
CA ALA A 96 -30.44 -32.06 12.12
C ALA A 96 -29.66 -32.72 13.28
N ALA A 97 -29.38 -31.84 14.25
CA ALA A 97 -29.40 -32.07 15.70
C ALA A 97 -28.08 -32.39 16.42
N GLY A 98 -27.90 -31.69 17.54
CA GLY A 98 -26.78 -31.71 18.49
C GLY A 98 -26.35 -30.28 18.86
N THR A 99 -27.23 -29.39 19.35
CA THR A 99 -27.59 -29.17 20.76
C THR A 99 -26.41 -29.02 21.74
N GLY A 100 -26.26 -27.79 22.24
CA GLY A 100 -25.40 -27.31 23.33
C GLY A 100 -25.19 -25.81 23.11
N ALA A 101 -26.03 -24.90 23.66
CA ALA A 101 -25.91 -24.33 25.02
C ALA A 101 -24.47 -23.90 25.30
N ASP A 102 -24.09 -22.65 25.55
CA ASP A 102 -24.80 -21.53 26.16
C ASP A 102 -24.07 -20.20 25.85
N ASP A 103 -24.80 -19.10 26.03
CA ASP A 103 -24.34 -17.76 26.43
C ASP A 103 -23.38 -16.95 25.53
N GLY A 104 -23.93 -15.87 24.97
CA GLY A 104 -23.25 -14.58 24.98
C GLY A 104 -23.86 -13.68 26.08
N PRO A 105 -23.50 -12.40 26.18
CA PRO A 105 -22.26 -11.70 25.82
C PRO A 105 -21.56 -11.17 27.09
N VAL A 106 -20.38 -10.53 26.98
CA VAL A 106 -19.98 -9.31 27.75
C VAL A 106 -18.54 -8.94 27.37
N LEU A 107 -18.42 -7.74 26.79
CA LEU A 107 -17.19 -6.96 26.71
C LEU A 107 -16.66 -6.66 28.12
N ARG A 108 -15.39 -6.96 28.37
CA ARG A 108 -14.59 -6.28 29.40
C ARG A 108 -13.19 -6.00 28.86
N VAL A 109 -13.00 -4.72 28.52
CA VAL A 109 -11.70 -4.03 28.57
C VAL A 109 -11.31 -3.92 30.05
N ILE A 110 -10.07 -4.28 30.40
CA ILE A 110 -9.13 -3.50 31.24
C ILE A 110 -7.81 -4.28 31.39
N ALA A 111 -6.74 -3.53 31.12
CA ALA A 111 -5.33 -3.71 31.42
C ALA A 111 -4.90 -4.76 32.46
N SER A 112 -3.85 -5.51 32.11
CA SER A 112 -2.61 -5.60 32.90
C SER A 112 -1.56 -6.40 32.12
N TRP A 113 -0.56 -5.69 31.57
CA TRP A 113 0.71 -6.32 31.26
C TRP A 113 1.41 -6.61 32.59
N PRO A 114 1.92 -7.84 32.84
CA PRO A 114 2.74 -8.08 34.00
C PRO A 114 4.11 -7.43 33.77
N VAL A 115 4.39 -6.37 34.53
CA VAL A 115 5.76 -5.98 34.86
C VAL A 115 6.32 -7.08 35.77
N THR A 116 7.20 -7.93 35.25
CA THR A 116 8.26 -8.59 36.04
C THR A 116 9.22 -9.34 35.13
N GLY A 117 10.52 -9.08 35.32
CA GLY A 117 11.60 -9.92 34.78
C GLY A 117 12.47 -9.19 33.78
N GLY A 118 13.43 -8.40 34.28
CA GLY A 118 14.50 -7.84 33.47
C GLY A 118 15.27 -8.93 32.74
N VAL A 119 14.96 -9.12 31.47
CA VAL A 119 15.95 -9.57 30.50
C VAL A 119 16.54 -8.29 29.95
N ALA A 120 17.77 -7.98 30.35
CA ALA A 120 18.55 -6.97 29.67
C ALA A 120 18.57 -7.38 28.19
N MET A 121 17.79 -6.68 27.37
CA MET A 121 17.95 -6.71 25.93
C MET A 121 19.41 -6.32 25.70
N PRO A 122 20.24 -7.14 25.02
CA PRO A 122 21.52 -6.64 24.58
C PRO A 122 21.19 -5.43 23.71
N GLU A 123 21.55 -4.23 24.17
CA GLU A 123 21.63 -3.05 23.33
C GLU A 123 22.62 -3.43 22.23
N SER A 124 22.09 -3.97 21.15
CA SER A 124 22.87 -4.19 19.94
C SER A 124 23.33 -2.78 19.56
N PRO A 125 24.65 -2.53 19.51
CA PRO A 125 25.13 -1.22 19.13
C PRO A 125 24.48 -0.86 17.80
N PRO A 126 24.09 0.42 17.59
CA PRO A 126 23.45 0.83 16.34
C PRO A 126 24.33 0.33 15.20
N GLU A 127 23.76 -0.58 14.41
CA GLU A 127 24.48 -1.25 13.34
C GLU A 127 25.07 -0.15 12.45
N ALA A 128 26.40 -0.17 12.28
CA ALA A 128 27.11 0.87 11.55
C ALA A 128 26.43 1.04 10.18
N TRP A 129 26.10 2.29 9.84
CA TRP A 129 25.43 2.62 8.58
C TRP A 129 26.17 2.00 7.40
N ASP A 130 25.49 1.09 6.69
CA ASP A 130 26.00 0.45 5.49
C ASP A 130 25.07 0.75 4.30
N PRO A 131 25.48 1.65 3.39
CA PRO A 131 24.69 1.96 2.20
C PRO A 131 24.54 0.76 1.27
N ALA A 132 25.48 -0.20 1.24
CA ALA A 132 25.38 -1.39 0.39
C ALA A 132 24.24 -2.30 0.83
N ARG A 133 24.05 -2.45 2.14
CA ARG A 133 22.94 -3.20 2.72
C ARG A 133 21.58 -2.58 2.39
N LEU A 134 21.47 -1.25 2.43
CA LEU A 134 20.25 -0.57 1.99
C LEU A 134 19.94 -0.90 0.52
N GLU A 135 20.92 -0.80 -0.37
CA GLU A 135 20.74 -1.14 -1.79
C GLU A 135 20.34 -2.61 -1.99
N GLU A 136 20.91 -3.54 -1.22
CA GLU A 136 20.54 -4.95 -1.26
C GLU A 136 19.08 -5.19 -0.83
N MET A 137 18.63 -4.52 0.23
CA MET A 137 17.23 -4.59 0.68
C MET A 137 16.28 -4.01 -0.34
N LEU A 138 16.66 -2.89 -0.98
CA LEU A 138 15.88 -2.28 -2.06
C LEU A 138 15.81 -3.18 -3.29
N ALA A 139 16.93 -3.82 -3.67
CA ALA A 139 16.99 -4.78 -4.78
C ALA A 139 16.10 -6.02 -4.53
N ARG A 140 16.00 -6.48 -3.28
CA ARG A 140 15.09 -7.56 -2.87
C ARG A 140 13.63 -7.12 -2.74
N GLY A 141 13.37 -5.82 -2.81
CA GLY A 141 12.05 -5.24 -2.69
C GLY A 141 11.55 -5.12 -1.24
N GLU A 142 12.44 -5.15 -0.26
CA GLU A 142 12.12 -5.15 1.16
C GLU A 142 12.01 -3.71 1.71
N ALA A 143 11.09 -2.91 1.16
CA ALA A 143 10.99 -1.47 1.47
C ALA A 143 10.66 -1.19 2.94
N VAL A 144 9.80 -1.99 3.57
CA VAL A 144 9.46 -1.84 5.00
C VAL A 144 10.66 -2.15 5.88
N ALA A 145 11.40 -3.22 5.58
CA ALA A 145 12.62 -3.54 6.32
C ALA A 145 13.69 -2.45 6.12
N ALA A 146 13.78 -1.88 4.91
CA ALA A 146 14.69 -0.78 4.62
C ALA A 146 14.33 0.48 5.46
N LEU A 147 13.05 0.75 5.69
CA LEU A 147 12.62 1.83 6.59
C LEU A 147 13.04 1.58 8.03
N SER A 148 12.82 0.37 8.55
CA SER A 148 13.24 0.00 9.91
C SER A 148 14.77 0.08 10.08
N PHE A 149 15.53 -0.26 9.04
CA PHE A 149 16.98 -0.10 9.03
C PHE A 149 17.42 1.37 9.13
N VAL A 150 16.67 2.28 8.50
CA VAL A 150 16.97 3.72 8.50
C VAL A 150 16.46 4.43 9.77
N GLU A 151 15.49 3.86 10.49
CA GLU A 151 14.94 4.42 11.73
C GLU A 151 15.98 4.57 12.85
N GLY A 152 16.98 3.69 12.90
CA GLY A 152 18.10 3.79 13.84
C GLY A 152 19.15 4.87 13.52
N GLN A 153 19.04 5.53 12.37
CA GLN A 153 20.06 6.45 11.84
C GLN A 153 19.64 7.92 12.00
N LYS A 154 20.61 8.84 12.11
CA LYS A 154 20.38 10.28 12.24
C LYS A 154 21.23 11.08 11.25
N GLY A 155 20.74 12.26 10.85
CA GLY A 155 21.51 13.22 10.04
C GLY A 155 21.37 13.05 8.52
N ALA A 156 22.33 13.59 7.78
CA ALA A 156 22.28 13.70 6.32
C ALA A 156 22.17 12.34 5.60
N ASP A 157 22.77 11.29 6.17
CA ASP A 157 22.70 9.93 5.64
C ASP A 157 21.27 9.37 5.67
N ARG A 158 20.49 9.72 6.70
CA ARG A 158 19.08 9.34 6.83
C ARG A 158 18.22 9.95 5.71
N SER A 159 18.39 11.25 5.45
CA SER A 159 17.65 11.92 4.38
C SER A 159 17.99 11.35 3.00
N ALA A 160 19.26 11.07 2.72
CA ALA A 160 19.68 10.43 1.49
C ALA A 160 19.08 9.02 1.33
N ALA A 161 19.03 8.25 2.43
CA ALA A 161 18.40 6.93 2.46
C ALA A 161 16.91 6.97 2.12
N LEU A 162 16.18 7.92 2.72
CA LEU A 162 14.75 8.11 2.47
C LEU A 162 14.48 8.43 0.99
N VAL A 163 15.29 9.28 0.36
CA VAL A 163 15.18 9.56 -1.08
C VAL A 163 15.40 8.29 -1.91
N ARG A 164 16.41 7.48 -1.56
CA ARG A 164 16.68 6.20 -2.26
C ARG A 164 15.53 5.21 -2.12
N ILE A 165 14.95 5.08 -0.93
CA ILE A 165 13.76 4.25 -0.68
C ILE A 165 12.58 4.72 -1.55
N GLY A 166 12.35 6.03 -1.61
CA GLY A 166 11.32 6.62 -2.46
C GLY A 166 11.55 6.34 -3.95
N ARG A 167 12.78 6.49 -4.44
CA ARG A 167 13.15 6.28 -5.85
C ARG A 167 13.15 4.81 -6.29
N ALA A 168 13.56 3.89 -5.42
CA ALA A 168 13.64 2.47 -5.74
C ALA A 168 12.26 1.89 -6.14
N ARG A 169 11.18 2.60 -5.81
CA ARG A 169 9.80 2.25 -6.15
C ARG A 169 9.15 3.39 -6.93
N LEU A 170 9.48 3.48 -8.21
CA LEU A 170 9.06 4.54 -9.15
C LEU A 170 7.53 4.75 -9.33
N ALA A 171 6.68 3.93 -8.71
CA ALA A 171 5.23 4.13 -8.74
C ALA A 171 4.79 4.99 -7.55
N ALA A 172 4.14 6.12 -7.83
CA ALA A 172 3.64 7.06 -6.82
C ALA A 172 2.80 6.37 -5.72
N ASP A 173 2.00 5.36 -6.08
CA ASP A 173 1.21 4.58 -5.13
C ASP A 173 2.05 3.80 -4.12
N THR A 174 3.24 3.33 -4.52
CA THR A 174 4.13 2.63 -3.59
C THR A 174 4.79 3.62 -2.63
N SER A 175 5.21 4.80 -3.12
CA SER A 175 5.74 5.86 -2.26
C SER A 175 4.71 6.36 -1.24
N ARG A 176 3.42 6.44 -1.62
CA ARG A 176 2.31 6.74 -0.71
C ARG A 176 2.17 5.68 0.39
N ARG A 177 2.07 4.40 0.02
CA ARG A 177 1.98 3.29 0.98
C ARG A 177 3.17 3.26 1.95
N ILE A 178 4.36 3.59 1.46
CA ILE A 178 5.57 3.72 2.27
C ILE A 178 5.42 4.84 3.31
N LEU A 179 4.96 6.03 2.92
CA LEU A 179 4.69 7.12 3.87
C LEU A 179 3.60 6.75 4.88
N ASP A 180 2.51 6.12 4.43
CA ASP A 180 1.41 5.72 5.31
C ASP A 180 1.84 4.71 6.39
N ALA A 181 2.85 3.88 6.09
CA ALA A 181 3.41 2.92 7.02
C ALA A 181 4.41 3.53 8.04
N MET A 182 4.91 4.74 7.79
CA MET A 182 5.85 5.42 8.70
C MET A 182 5.12 6.05 9.89
N PRO A 183 5.77 6.20 11.07
CA PRO A 183 5.28 7.09 12.12
C PRO A 183 5.20 8.55 11.64
N ALA A 184 4.25 9.34 12.15
CA ALA A 184 3.98 10.71 11.68
C ALA A 184 5.21 11.63 11.71
N ALA A 185 6.06 11.54 12.74
CA ALA A 185 7.31 12.29 12.82
C ALA A 185 8.28 11.93 11.68
N MET A 186 8.38 10.65 11.32
CA MET A 186 9.21 10.18 10.22
C MET A 186 8.62 10.56 8.85
N GLN A 187 7.29 10.62 8.74
CA GLN A 187 6.63 11.11 7.52
C GLN A 187 7.01 12.56 7.22
N ILE A 188 7.11 13.43 8.24
CA ILE A 188 7.54 14.83 8.06
C ILE A 188 8.97 14.89 7.55
N GLU A 189 9.88 14.11 8.13
CA GLU A 189 11.28 14.04 7.68
C GLU A 189 11.39 13.52 6.24
N ALA A 190 10.63 12.47 5.90
CA ALA A 190 10.57 11.95 4.55
C ALA A 190 10.01 12.99 3.57
N CYS A 191 8.94 13.71 3.94
CA CYS A 191 8.39 14.78 3.11
C CYS A 191 9.38 15.92 2.88
N ARG A 192 10.15 16.31 3.91
CA ARG A 192 11.23 17.31 3.77
C ARG A 192 12.26 16.84 2.74
N ALA A 193 12.76 15.61 2.86
CA ALA A 193 13.75 15.05 1.95
C ALA A 193 13.21 14.84 0.53
N TRP A 194 11.95 14.43 0.40
CA TRP A 194 11.32 14.14 -0.90
C TRP A 194 10.86 15.38 -1.65
N ALA A 195 10.65 16.51 -0.96
CA ALA A 195 10.32 17.79 -1.61
C ALA A 195 11.44 18.26 -2.56
N ASP A 196 12.68 17.91 -2.25
CA ASP A 196 13.87 18.20 -3.07
C ASP A 196 13.91 17.39 -4.36
N ASP A 197 13.25 16.23 -4.40
CA ASP A 197 13.21 15.36 -5.55
C ASP A 197 11.98 15.67 -6.44
N PRO A 198 12.16 16.15 -7.68
CA PRO A 198 11.03 16.46 -8.56
C PRO A 198 10.06 15.30 -8.80
N ALA A 199 10.54 14.05 -8.77
CA ALA A 199 9.71 12.86 -9.01
C ALA A 199 8.84 12.50 -7.79
N LEU A 200 9.33 12.78 -6.57
CA LEU A 200 8.63 12.46 -5.32
C LEU A 200 7.86 13.65 -4.76
N ARG A 201 8.12 14.86 -5.28
CA ARG A 201 7.50 16.11 -4.84
C ARG A 201 5.96 16.06 -4.80
N PRO A 202 5.24 15.53 -5.82
CA PRO A 202 3.77 15.46 -5.74
C PRO A 202 3.29 14.64 -4.54
N VAL A 203 3.95 13.51 -4.24
CA VAL A 203 3.61 12.62 -3.13
C VAL A 203 3.91 13.30 -1.79
N ALA A 204 5.06 13.97 -1.67
CA ALA A 204 5.43 14.70 -0.47
C ALA A 204 4.43 15.82 -0.14
N PHE A 205 4.06 16.64 -1.12
CA PHE A 205 3.13 17.74 -0.92
C PHE A 205 1.68 17.29 -0.69
N GLU A 206 1.24 16.20 -1.35
CA GLU A 206 -0.04 15.57 -1.06
C GLU A 206 -0.09 15.10 0.41
N ARG A 207 0.98 14.44 0.88
CA ARG A 207 1.03 13.95 2.26
C ARG A 207 1.09 15.08 3.29
N LEU A 208 1.85 16.14 3.03
CA LEU A 208 1.87 17.32 3.90
C LEU A 208 0.50 17.99 4.00
N ALA A 209 -0.30 17.97 2.93
CA ALA A 209 -1.67 18.47 2.97
C ALA A 209 -2.56 17.63 3.89
N THR A 210 -2.42 16.29 3.88
CA THR A 210 -3.12 15.39 4.81
C THR A 210 -2.68 15.59 6.26
N LEU A 211 -1.36 15.65 6.51
CA LEU A 211 -0.81 15.78 7.88
C LEU A 211 -1.12 17.14 8.53
N ARG A 212 -1.48 18.15 7.74
CA ARG A 212 -1.89 19.46 8.24
C ARG A 212 -3.12 19.40 9.14
N ASP A 213 -3.99 18.41 8.92
CA ASP A 213 -5.24 18.25 9.66
C ASP A 213 -5.06 17.36 10.91
N ASP A 214 -3.86 16.80 11.13
CA ASP A 214 -3.53 16.00 12.30
C ASP A 214 -3.08 16.91 13.47
N PRO A 215 -3.84 16.95 14.59
CA PRO A 215 -3.53 17.83 15.72
C PRO A 215 -2.21 17.50 16.42
N THR A 216 -1.69 16.28 16.26
CA THR A 216 -0.45 15.84 16.92
C THR A 216 0.80 16.40 16.25
N VAL A 217 0.74 16.65 14.94
CA VAL A 217 1.90 17.06 14.13
C VAL A 217 1.71 18.36 13.35
N VAL A 218 0.51 18.97 13.40
CA VAL A 218 0.18 20.21 12.67
C VAL A 218 1.18 21.35 12.88
N ALA A 219 1.74 21.50 14.08
CA ALA A 219 2.74 22.54 14.37
C ALA A 219 4.02 22.32 13.55
N GLN A 220 4.53 21.08 13.52
CA GLN A 220 5.73 20.70 12.78
C GLN A 220 5.51 20.78 11.27
N VAL A 221 4.31 20.40 10.80
CA VAL A 221 3.92 20.51 9.40
C VAL A 221 3.85 21.97 8.95
N ARG A 222 3.30 22.87 9.78
CA ARG A 222 3.28 24.32 9.49
C ARG A 222 4.67 24.91 9.41
N GLU A 223 5.56 24.54 10.33
CA GLU A 223 6.96 24.98 10.33
C GLU A 223 7.68 24.52 9.05
N LEU A 224 7.54 23.24 8.68
CA LEU A 224 8.11 22.72 7.44
C LEU A 224 7.53 23.43 6.20
N LEU A 225 6.22 23.67 6.15
CA LEU A 225 5.63 24.38 5.01
C LEU A 225 6.13 25.83 4.91
N ALA A 226 6.39 26.51 6.04
CA ALA A 226 6.99 27.83 6.04
C ALA A 226 8.46 27.79 5.56
N GLU A 227 9.23 26.79 6.00
CA GLU A 227 10.59 26.51 5.52
C GLU A 227 10.61 26.31 4.01
N LEU A 228 9.75 25.44 3.48
CA LEU A 228 9.65 25.15 2.05
C LEU A 228 9.11 26.34 1.25
N ALA A 229 8.24 27.18 1.82
CA ALA A 229 7.74 28.39 1.16
C ALA A 229 8.82 29.44 0.96
N GLY A 230 9.80 29.51 1.87
CA GLY A 230 10.96 30.40 1.76
C GLY A 230 11.90 30.02 0.61
N ARG A 231 11.74 28.84 0.01
CA ARG A 231 12.55 28.36 -1.09
C ARG A 231 11.90 28.70 -2.44
N ALA A 232 12.65 29.41 -3.28
CA ALA A 232 12.13 29.94 -4.55
C ALA A 232 11.56 28.84 -5.47
N ASP A 233 12.22 27.69 -5.55
CA ASP A 233 11.86 26.53 -6.36
C ASP A 233 10.61 25.78 -5.87
N LEU A 234 10.30 25.88 -4.57
CA LEU A 234 9.19 25.15 -3.94
C LEU A 234 7.99 26.04 -3.58
N SER A 235 8.16 27.36 -3.57
CA SER A 235 7.11 28.33 -3.22
C SER A 235 5.81 28.17 -4.04
N ALA A 236 5.90 27.80 -5.32
CA ALA A 236 4.73 27.55 -6.17
C ALA A 236 3.99 26.26 -5.77
N TRP A 237 4.74 25.21 -5.39
CA TRP A 237 4.18 23.95 -4.92
C TRP A 237 3.45 24.12 -3.60
N VAL A 238 4.08 24.81 -2.65
CA VAL A 238 3.46 25.13 -1.36
C VAL A 238 2.14 25.88 -1.56
N ARG A 239 2.12 26.93 -2.40
CA ARG A 239 0.88 27.66 -2.70
C ARG A 239 -0.19 26.79 -3.36
N SER A 240 0.19 25.95 -4.32
CA SER A 240 -0.76 25.07 -5.02
C SER A 240 -1.44 24.05 -4.12
N TYR A 241 -0.75 23.56 -3.08
CA TYR A 241 -1.29 22.54 -2.17
C TYR A 241 -1.93 23.16 -0.93
N LEU A 242 -1.46 24.33 -0.47
CA LEU A 242 -2.13 25.08 0.59
C LEU A 242 -3.45 25.69 0.15
N GLY A 243 -3.55 26.15 -1.09
CA GLY A 243 -4.78 26.71 -1.66
C GLY A 243 -5.88 25.68 -1.97
N LYS A 244 -5.56 24.38 -1.85
CA LYS A 244 -6.50 23.26 -2.05
C LYS A 244 -7.07 22.69 -0.74
N GLY A 245 -7.00 23.43 0.38
CA GLY A 245 -7.60 22.98 1.64
C GLY A 245 -9.11 22.77 1.52
N PRO A 246 -9.70 21.85 2.30
CA PRO A 246 -11.13 21.57 2.24
C PRO A 246 -11.91 22.85 2.52
N ALA A 247 -12.89 23.15 1.65
CA ALA A 247 -13.90 24.17 1.88
C ALA A 247 -14.79 23.78 3.07
#